data_AF-A0A1H9V8R2-F1
#
_entry.id   AF-A0A1H9V8R2-F1
#
_cell.length_a   1.000
_cell.length_b   1.000
_cell.length_c   1.000
_cell.angle_alpha   90.00
_cell.angle_beta   90.00
_cell.angle_gamma   90.00
#
_symmetry.space_group_name_H-M   'P 1'
#
loop_
_entity.id
_entity.type
_entity.pdbx_description
1 polymer ?
#
loop_
_entity_poly.entity_id
_entity_poly.type
_entity_poly.pdbx_seq_one_letter_code
_entity_poly.pdbx_strand_id
1 'polypeptide(L)'
;MTTESVETAPRGAAEGAAGAEPSIRVVRGNPTPEELAAALAVVRVRARAVPADEPRRAAPSAWSDPARTVPGPPPAPGPDAWRRTFWAG
;
A
#
# COMPACT_ATOMS: atom_id res chain seq x y z
N MET A 1 56.94 -10.82 -2.91
CA MET A 1 55.87 -9.92 -2.43
C MET A 1 54.58 -10.39 -3.09
N THR A 2 53.82 -11.23 -2.40
CA THR A 2 52.54 -11.77 -2.89
C THR A 2 51.51 -11.44 -1.82
N THR A 3 50.53 -10.61 -2.15
CA THR A 3 49.40 -10.32 -1.26
C THR A 3 48.17 -10.99 -1.83
N GLU A 4 47.64 -11.92 -1.05
CA GLU A 4 46.32 -12.52 -1.18
C GLU A 4 45.28 -11.48 -0.75
N SER A 5 44.29 -11.18 -1.60
CA SER A 5 43.15 -10.34 -1.25
C SER A 5 41.91 -11.22 -1.16
N VAL A 6 41.44 -11.36 0.08
CA VAL A 6 40.17 -11.98 0.47
C VAL A 6 38.99 -11.11 0.06
N GLU A 7 38.06 -11.76 -0.65
CA GLU A 7 36.60 -11.73 -0.53
C GLU A 7 35.90 -10.57 0.19
N THR A 8 35.01 -9.89 -0.53
CA THR A 8 33.62 -9.65 -0.09
C THR A 8 32.78 -9.38 -1.34
N ALA A 9 32.09 -10.40 -1.82
CA ALA A 9 31.01 -10.24 -2.78
C ALA A 9 29.80 -9.60 -2.06
N PRO A 10 29.04 -8.69 -2.69
CA PRO A 10 27.83 -8.16 -2.09
C PRO A 10 26.81 -9.28 -1.90
N ARG A 11 26.70 -9.76 -0.66
CA ARG A 11 25.56 -10.49 -0.13
C ARG A 11 24.35 -9.56 -0.20
N GLY A 12 23.53 -9.70 -1.24
CA GLY A 12 22.30 -8.92 -1.40
C GLY A 12 21.55 -9.12 -2.72
N ALA A 13 22.08 -9.88 -3.67
CA ALA A 13 21.46 -10.05 -4.98
C ALA A 13 20.40 -11.17 -5.08
N ALA A 14 20.03 -11.84 -3.97
CA ALA A 14 19.09 -12.95 -4.03
C ALA A 14 18.22 -13.08 -2.76
N GLU A 15 17.34 -12.11 -2.51
CA GLU A 15 16.12 -12.39 -1.71
C GLU A 15 14.94 -11.42 -2.00
N GLY A 16 14.94 -10.75 -3.15
CA GLY A 16 13.83 -9.91 -3.59
C GLY A 16 12.86 -10.60 -4.57
N ALA A 17 13.14 -11.86 -4.93
CA ALA A 17 12.47 -12.56 -6.03
C ALA A 17 11.77 -13.88 -5.61
N ALA A 18 11.45 -14.04 -4.32
CA ALA A 18 10.56 -15.10 -3.83
C ALA A 18 9.52 -14.48 -2.88
N GLY A 19 8.35 -14.13 -3.41
CA GLY A 19 7.24 -13.60 -2.60
C GLY A 19 6.17 -12.85 -3.39
N ALA A 20 5.87 -13.27 -4.62
CA ALA A 20 4.72 -12.77 -5.36
C ALA A 20 3.42 -13.43 -4.82
N GLU A 21 3.06 -13.12 -3.58
CA GLU A 21 1.67 -13.25 -3.13
C GLU A 21 1.16 -11.86 -2.76
N PRO A 22 0.08 -11.37 -3.38
CA PRO A 22 -0.53 -10.10 -2.99
C PRO A 22 -1.15 -10.27 -1.60
N SER A 23 -0.39 -9.91 -0.56
CA SER A 23 -0.78 -10.11 0.83
C SER A 23 -1.72 -8.98 1.28
N ILE A 24 -3.03 -9.19 1.12
CA ILE A 24 -4.06 -8.34 1.74
C ILE A 24 -4.32 -8.86 3.15
N ARG A 25 -4.15 -8.00 4.18
CA ARG A 25 -4.38 -8.32 5.60
C ARG A 25 -5.62 -7.62 6.15
N VAL A 26 -6.45 -8.36 6.86
CA VAL A 26 -7.55 -7.80 7.66
C VAL A 26 -6.97 -7.22 8.95
N VAL A 27 -7.07 -5.90 9.12
CA VAL A 27 -6.55 -5.19 10.31
C VAL A 27 -7.56 -5.22 11.47
N ARG A 28 -8.86 -5.28 11.15
CA ARG A 28 -9.97 -5.30 12.13
C ARG A 28 -11.16 -6.10 11.58
N GLY A 29 -11.85 -6.83 12.46
CA GLY A 29 -13.00 -7.68 12.13
C GLY A 29 -12.63 -9.15 11.90
N ASN A 30 -13.64 -10.01 11.75
CA ASN A 30 -13.48 -11.43 11.44
C ASN A 30 -14.40 -11.82 10.27
N PRO A 31 -14.06 -11.42 9.02
CA PRO A 31 -14.90 -11.70 7.86
C PRO A 31 -14.97 -13.20 7.59
N THR A 32 -16.10 -13.65 7.06
CA THR A 32 -16.17 -15.04 6.58
C THR A 32 -15.28 -15.20 5.33
N PRO A 33 -14.87 -16.43 5.00
CA PRO A 33 -14.11 -16.69 3.77
C PRO A 33 -14.81 -16.19 2.51
N GLU A 34 -16.14 -16.29 2.47
CA GLU A 34 -16.98 -15.84 1.37
C GLU A 34 -16.97 -14.32 1.23
N GLU A 35 -17.08 -13.59 2.35
CA GLU A 35 -17.01 -12.13 2.36
C GLU A 35 -15.63 -11.63 1.91
N LEU A 36 -14.55 -12.27 2.37
CA LEU A 36 -13.20 -11.94 1.93
C LEU A 36 -13.04 -12.20 0.43
N ALA A 37 -13.53 -13.34 -0.08
CA ALA A 37 -13.51 -13.65 -1.50
C ALA A 37 -14.27 -12.60 -2.32
N ALA A 38 -15.45 -12.18 -1.86
CA ALA A 38 -16.26 -11.15 -2.50
C ALA A 38 -15.55 -9.78 -2.51
N ALA A 39 -14.99 -9.36 -1.38
CA ALA A 39 -14.23 -8.11 -1.29
C ALA A 39 -13.04 -8.10 -2.27
N LEU A 40 -12.28 -9.20 -2.31
CA LEU A 40 -11.15 -9.35 -3.22
C LEU A 40 -11.58 -9.38 -4.70
N ALA A 41 -12.76 -9.90 -5.01
CA ALA A 41 -13.31 -9.87 -6.37
C ALA A 41 -13.61 -8.42 -6.79
N VAL A 42 -14.26 -7.63 -5.94
CA VAL A 42 -14.58 -6.21 -6.22
C VAL A 42 -13.31 -5.38 -6.42
N VAL A 43 -12.29 -5.56 -5.57
CA VAL A 43 -11.01 -4.86 -5.70
C VAL A 43 -10.35 -5.16 -7.05
N ARG A 44 -10.31 -6.44 -7.45
CA ARG A 44 -9.73 -6.86 -8.74
C ARG A 44 -10.49 -6.32 -9.94
N VAL A 45 -11.84 -6.31 -9.89
CA VAL A 45 -12.67 -5.72 -10.94
C VAL A 45 -12.37 -4.23 -11.10
N ARG A 46 -12.33 -3.49 -9.98
CA ARG A 46 -12.01 -2.05 -10.02
C ARG A 46 -10.61 -1.76 -10.52
N ALA A 47 -9.61 -2.54 -10.10
CA ALA A 47 -8.23 -2.39 -10.57
C ALA A 47 -8.11 -2.57 -12.09
N ARG A 48 -8.88 -3.49 -12.68
CA ARG A 48 -8.92 -3.72 -14.14
C ARG A 48 -9.71 -2.68 -14.91
N ALA A 49 -10.65 -2.00 -14.25
CA ALA A 49 -11.49 -0.97 -14.87
C ALA A 49 -10.77 0.38 -15.04
N VAL A 50 -9.58 0.55 -14.46
CA VAL A 50 -8.74 1.73 -14.68
C VAL A 50 -8.10 1.61 -16.07
N PRO A 51 -8.46 2.48 -17.03
CA PRO A 51 -7.85 2.44 -18.35
C PRO A 51 -6.34 2.67 -18.25
N ALA A 52 -5.57 1.85 -18.96
CA ALA A 52 -4.12 1.98 -19.07
C ALA A 52 -3.76 3.16 -19.99
N ASP A 53 -4.24 4.36 -19.68
CA ASP A 53 -3.56 5.55 -20.19
C ASP A 53 -2.20 5.65 -19.50
N GLU A 54 -1.20 6.13 -20.24
CA GLU A 54 0.22 6.23 -19.85
C GLU A 54 0.47 6.47 -18.35
N PRO A 55 1.64 6.11 -17.80
CA PRO A 55 2.03 6.46 -16.45
C PRO A 55 2.32 7.97 -16.34
N ARG A 56 1.32 8.82 -16.57
CA ARG A 56 1.21 10.11 -15.93
C ARG A 56 1.26 9.77 -14.46
N ARG A 57 2.39 10.04 -13.80
CA ARG A 57 2.56 9.91 -12.35
C ARG A 57 1.24 10.33 -11.70
N ALA A 58 0.44 9.34 -11.30
CA ALA A 58 -0.87 9.62 -10.74
C ALA A 58 -0.58 10.55 -9.57
N ALA A 59 -1.22 11.72 -9.54
CA ALA A 59 -1.06 12.60 -8.40
C ALA A 59 -1.31 11.73 -7.15
N PRO A 60 -0.37 11.70 -6.18
CA PRO A 60 -0.53 10.85 -5.01
C PRO A 60 -1.92 11.08 -4.44
N SER A 61 -2.64 9.99 -4.17
CA SER A 61 -3.94 10.13 -3.53
C SER A 61 -3.77 11.01 -2.29
N ALA A 62 -4.78 11.80 -1.92
CA ALA A 62 -4.72 12.58 -0.68
C ALA A 62 -4.52 11.70 0.58
N TRP A 63 -4.61 10.37 0.44
CA TRP A 63 -4.34 9.38 1.48
C TRP A 63 -2.89 8.91 1.48
N SER A 64 -2.17 9.05 0.36
CA SER A 64 -0.75 8.70 0.20
C SER A 64 0.19 9.88 0.47
N ASP A 65 -0.33 11.02 0.93
CA ASP A 65 0.46 12.20 1.25
C ASP A 65 1.49 11.87 2.36
N PRO A 66 2.80 11.96 2.08
CA PRO A 66 3.86 11.70 3.06
C PRO A 66 3.73 12.54 4.33
N ALA A 67 3.13 13.74 4.25
CA ALA A 67 2.86 14.59 5.41
C ALA A 67 1.92 13.92 6.44
N ARG A 68 1.22 12.84 6.05
CA ARG A 68 0.39 12.02 6.96
C ARG A 68 1.15 10.90 7.66
N THR A 69 2.33 10.54 7.16
CA THR A 69 3.20 9.48 7.72
C THR A 69 4.39 10.07 8.48
N VAL A 70 4.84 11.26 8.09
CA VAL A 70 5.89 12.00 8.80
C VAL A 70 5.30 12.60 10.08
N PRO A 71 5.97 12.48 11.24
CA PRO A 71 5.55 13.14 12.48
C PRO A 71 5.51 14.66 12.27
N GLY A 72 4.30 15.20 12.20
CA GLY A 72 4.03 16.63 12.08
C GLY A 72 2.66 16.96 12.67
N PRO A 73 2.33 18.25 12.85
CA PRO A 73 1.02 18.64 13.34
C PRO A 73 -0.05 18.15 12.36
N PRO A 74 -1.16 17.57 12.85
CA PRO A 74 -2.25 17.16 11.97
C PRO A 74 -2.82 18.39 11.23
N PRO A 75 -3.24 18.24 9.96
CA PRO A 75 -3.88 19.33 9.24
C PRO A 75 -5.16 19.75 9.96
N ALA A 76 -5.41 21.07 10.02
CA ALA A 76 -6.60 21.59 10.66
C ALA A 76 -7.86 21.06 9.93
N PRO A 77 -8.85 20.54 10.66
CA PRO A 77 -10.11 20.10 10.06
C PRO A 77 -10.81 21.29 9.40
N GLY A 78 -11.32 21.08 8.17
CA GLY A 78 -12.15 22.08 7.48
C GLY A 78 -13.55 22.21 8.12
N PRO A 79 -14.33 23.24 7.76
CA PRO A 79 -15.59 23.61 8.40
C PRO A 79 -16.65 22.49 8.54
N ASP A 80 -16.63 21.47 7.68
CA ASP A 80 -17.61 20.37 7.66
C ASP A 80 -17.00 18.98 7.96
N ALA A 81 -15.77 18.94 8.48
CA ALA A 81 -14.98 17.70 8.55
C ALA A 81 -15.65 16.56 9.32
N TRP A 82 -16.42 16.86 10.39
CA TRP A 82 -17.07 15.85 11.23
C TRP A 82 -18.57 15.66 10.91
N ARG A 83 -19.22 16.65 10.26
CA ARG A 83 -20.62 16.46 9.82
C ARG A 83 -20.74 15.39 8.73
N ARG A 84 -19.67 15.12 7.98
CA ARG A 84 -19.58 14.01 7.02
C ARG A 84 -19.14 12.66 7.63
N THR A 85 -18.92 12.55 8.95
CA THR A 85 -18.46 11.29 9.58
C THR A 85 -19.57 10.47 10.22
N PHE A 86 -20.85 10.74 9.91
CA PHE A 86 -21.96 9.95 10.43
C PHE A 86 -22.02 8.56 9.76
N TRP A 87 -22.03 7.53 10.59
CA TRP A 87 -22.45 6.18 10.23
C TRP A 87 -23.64 5.84 11.12
N ALA A 88 -24.84 5.67 10.53
CA ALA A 88 -25.94 5.03 11.23
C ALA A 88 -25.54 3.57 11.45
N GLY A 89 -25.50 3.17 12.72
CA GLY A 89 -25.26 1.78 13.12
C GLY A 89 -26.39 0.86 12.68
#